data_AF-A0A2E0RU13-F1
#
_entry.id   AF-A0A2E0RU13-F1
#
_cell.length_a   1.000
_cell.length_b   1.000
_cell.length_c   1.000
_cell.angle_alpha   90.00
_cell.angle_beta   90.00
_cell.angle_gamma   90.00
#
_symmetry.space_group_name_H-M   'P 1'
#
loop_
_entity.id
_entity.type
_entity.pdbx_description
1 polymer ?
#
loop_
_entity_poly.entity_id
_entity_poly.type
_entity_poly.pdbx_seq_one_letter_code
_entity_poly.pdbx_strand_id
1 'polypeptide(L)'
;MRHVHYDLGMVPAGASVRFDLAGSAANTIVVDDLNYRRYKAGERFEYVGAHATRSPVLVRVPRTGRWHAVVDLGGGGGRVNASVTVLGGPS
;
A
#
# COMPACT_ATOMS: atom_id res chain seq x y z
N MET A 1 -1.75 -2.79 16.29
CA MET A 1 -1.53 -1.79 15.20
C MET A 1 -2.83 -1.59 14.46
N ARG A 2 -3.24 -0.34 14.23
CA ARG A 2 -4.44 -0.05 13.41
C ARG A 2 -3.98 0.25 11.99
N HIS A 3 -4.13 -0.72 11.10
CA HIS A 3 -3.84 -0.58 9.68
C HIS A 3 -5.11 -0.84 8.87
N VAL A 4 -5.17 -0.30 7.66
CA VAL A 4 -6.18 -0.63 6.66
C VAL A 4 -5.50 -1.50 5.61
N HIS A 5 -6.13 -2.60 5.23
CA HIS A 5 -5.61 -3.55 4.23
C HIS A 5 -6.58 -3.71 3.07
N TYR A 6 -6.02 -3.80 1.87
CA TYR A 6 -6.73 -4.07 0.63
C TYR A 6 -6.02 -5.19 -0.13
N ASP A 7 -6.75 -6.23 -0.51
CA ASP A 7 -6.29 -7.20 -1.51
C ASP A 7 -6.59 -6.63 -2.91
N LEU A 8 -5.53 -6.36 -3.67
CA LEU A 8 -5.65 -5.77 -5.01
C LEU A 8 -5.84 -6.85 -6.08
N GLY A 9 -5.75 -8.13 -5.71
CA GLY A 9 -5.75 -9.23 -6.66
C GLY A 9 -4.55 -9.17 -7.60
N MET A 10 -4.75 -9.64 -8.83
CA MET A 10 -3.71 -9.64 -9.86
C MET A 10 -3.52 -8.24 -10.45
N VAL A 11 -2.32 -7.70 -10.31
CA VAL A 11 -1.94 -6.38 -10.83
C VAL A 11 -0.80 -6.56 -11.85
N PRO A 12 -0.92 -6.00 -13.07
CA PRO A 12 0.13 -6.11 -14.08
C PRO A 12 1.35 -5.25 -13.73
N ALA A 13 2.53 -5.67 -14.21
CA ALA A 13 3.75 -4.89 -14.12
C ALA A 13 3.54 -3.48 -14.68
N GLY A 14 4.04 -2.48 -13.98
CA GLY A 14 3.98 -1.09 -14.41
C GLY A 14 2.67 -0.37 -14.09
N ALA A 15 1.61 -1.06 -13.66
CA ALA A 15 0.41 -0.42 -13.11
C ALA A 15 0.75 0.42 -11.87
N SER A 16 -0.09 1.41 -11.59
CA SER A 16 0.08 2.28 -10.42
C SER A 16 -1.05 2.07 -9.41
N VAL A 17 -0.69 1.83 -8.16
CA VAL A 17 -1.62 1.82 -7.03
C VAL A 17 -1.73 3.24 -6.51
N ARG A 18 -2.93 3.82 -6.61
CA ARG A 18 -3.26 5.14 -6.10
C ARG A 18 -3.84 5.02 -4.69
N PHE A 19 -3.27 5.78 -3.77
CA PHE A 19 -3.76 5.97 -2.42
C PHE A 19 -4.30 7.39 -2.28
N ASP A 20 -5.59 7.52 -2.03
CA ASP A 20 -6.21 8.78 -1.63
C ASP A 20 -6.37 8.76 -0.11
N LEU A 21 -5.62 9.63 0.56
CA LEU A 21 -5.54 9.71 2.02
C LEU A 21 -6.14 11.02 2.53
N ALA A 22 -6.83 10.94 3.67
CA ALA A 22 -7.29 12.09 4.44
C ALA A 22 -7.01 11.89 5.94
N GLY A 23 -6.58 12.96 6.61
CA GLY A 23 -6.24 12.94 8.03
C GLY A 23 -4.73 12.94 8.27
N SER A 24 -4.26 12.06 9.18
CA SER A 24 -2.86 11.98 9.58
C SER A 24 -1.94 11.46 8.46
N ALA A 25 -0.65 11.80 8.55
CA ALA A 25 0.38 11.15 7.75
C ALA A 25 0.42 9.64 8.00
N ALA A 26 0.65 8.87 6.95
CA ALA A 26 0.59 7.41 7.01
C ALA A 26 1.60 6.76 6.06
N ASN A 27 2.05 5.56 6.39
CA ASN A 27 2.80 4.71 5.48
C ASN A 27 1.84 4.11 4.46
N THR A 28 2.18 4.26 3.19
CA THR A 28 1.56 3.55 2.06
C THR A 28 2.48 2.42 1.68
N ILE A 29 2.01 1.19 1.80
CA ILE A 29 2.81 -0.02 1.65
C ILE A 29 2.14 -0.89 0.59
N VAL A 30 2.87 -1.25 -0.45
CA VAL A 30 2.44 -2.22 -1.47
C VAL A 30 3.39 -3.41 -1.44
N VAL A 31 2.84 -4.59 -1.22
CA VAL A 31 3.57 -5.84 -0.97
C VAL A 31 2.92 -6.99 -1.72
N ASP A 32 3.70 -8.03 -2.04
CA ASP A 32 3.14 -9.28 -2.56
C ASP A 32 2.61 -10.18 -1.42
N ASP A 33 2.00 -11.32 -1.77
CA ASP A 33 1.43 -12.26 -0.79
C ASP A 33 2.43 -12.71 0.29
N LEU A 34 3.69 -12.99 -0.09
CA LEU A 34 4.71 -13.45 0.85
C LEU A 34 5.07 -12.34 1.84
N ASN A 35 5.32 -11.13 1.34
CA ASN A 35 5.69 -9.99 2.17
C ASN A 35 4.52 -9.46 3.00
N TYR A 36 3.28 -9.61 2.54
CA TYR A 36 2.10 -9.30 3.35
C TYR A 36 1.97 -10.24 4.56
N ARG A 37 2.24 -11.53 4.39
CA ARG A 37 2.27 -12.48 5.52
C ARG A 37 3.35 -12.10 6.53
N ARG A 38 4.56 -11.76 6.05
CA ARG A 38 5.66 -11.30 6.89
C ARG A 38 5.33 -9.99 7.62
N TYR A 39 4.73 -9.01 6.94
CA TYR A 39 4.24 -7.77 7.55
C TYR A 39 3.28 -8.06 8.71
N LYS A 40 2.29 -8.94 8.51
CA LYS A 40 1.34 -9.32 9.57
C LYS A 40 2.00 -10.03 10.75
N ALA A 41 3.06 -10.80 10.50
CA ALA A 41 3.83 -11.48 11.53
C ALA A 41 4.81 -10.56 12.26
N GLY A 42 4.99 -9.30 11.82
CA GLY A 42 5.99 -8.39 12.36
C GLY A 42 7.43 -8.78 11.97
N GLU A 43 7.58 -9.63 10.94
CA GLU A 43 8.86 -10.07 10.41
C GLU A 43 9.44 -9.04 9.44
N ARG A 44 10.70 -9.22 9.04
CA ARG A 44 11.31 -8.41 7.99
C ARG A 44 10.65 -8.71 6.64
N PHE A 45 10.17 -7.68 5.96
CA PHE A 45 9.54 -7.78 4.64
C PHE A 45 10.05 -6.68 3.70
N GLU A 46 9.87 -6.89 2.41
CA GLU A 46 10.15 -5.93 1.36
C GLU A 46 8.85 -5.33 0.83
N TYR A 47 8.88 -4.06 0.46
CA TYR A 47 7.72 -3.34 -0.04
C TYR A 47 8.13 -2.23 -1.00
N VAL A 48 7.19 -1.78 -1.83
CA VAL A 48 7.25 -0.50 -2.52
C VAL A 48 6.21 0.44 -1.93
N GLY A 49 6.55 1.71 -1.76
CA GLY A 49 5.67 2.61 -1.00
C GLY A 49 6.34 3.91 -0.60
N ALA A 50 5.63 4.68 0.23
CA ALA A 50 6.10 5.95 0.73
C ALA A 50 5.51 6.28 2.11
N HIS A 51 6.23 7.08 2.89
CA HIS A 51 5.65 7.80 4.02
C HIS A 51 4.88 9.01 3.48
N ALA A 52 3.55 8.91 3.45
CA ALA A 52 2.67 9.87 2.83
C ALA A 52 2.32 11.01 3.79
N THR A 53 2.80 12.21 3.47
CA THR A 53 2.39 13.47 4.12
C THR A 53 1.46 14.31 3.23
N ARG A 54 1.22 13.85 1.99
CA ARG A 54 0.36 14.47 0.98
C ARG A 54 -0.39 13.38 0.21
N SER A 55 -1.50 13.77 -0.43
CA SER A 55 -2.41 12.90 -1.16
C SER A 55 -2.76 13.52 -2.52
N PRO A 56 -2.93 12.73 -3.60
CA PRO A 56 -2.78 11.28 -3.66
C PRO A 56 -1.32 10.82 -3.70
N VAL A 57 -1.07 9.56 -3.33
CA VAL A 57 0.21 8.87 -3.53
C VAL A 57 0.07 7.83 -4.62
N LEU A 58 1.01 7.80 -5.56
CA LEU A 58 1.09 6.80 -6.62
C LEU A 58 2.28 5.88 -6.39
N VAL A 59 2.03 4.57 -6.33
CA VAL A 59 3.06 3.56 -6.16
C VAL A 59 3.03 2.62 -7.36
N ARG A 60 4.14 2.58 -8.11
CA ARG A 60 4.25 1.72 -9.30
C ARG A 60 4.60 0.29 -8.90
N VAL A 61 3.87 -0.68 -9.45
CA VAL A 61 4.12 -2.10 -9.25
C VAL A 61 5.28 -2.55 -10.15
N PRO A 62 6.33 -3.19 -9.61
CA PRO A 62 7.51 -3.55 -10.39
C PRO A 62 7.33 -4.79 -11.27
N ARG A 63 6.40 -5.70 -10.91
CA ARG A 63 6.15 -6.95 -11.63
C ARG A 63 4.71 -7.41 -11.55
N THR A 64 4.26 -8.14 -12.56
CA THR A 64 2.94 -8.77 -12.56
C THR A 64 2.84 -9.79 -11.43
N GLY A 65 1.74 -9.75 -10.69
CA GLY A 65 1.50 -10.69 -9.60
C GLY A 65 0.31 -10.31 -8.76
N ARG A 66 0.10 -11.04 -7.66
CA ARG A 66 -0.87 -10.65 -6.65
C ARG A 66 -0.24 -9.67 -5.67
N TRP A 67 -0.96 -8.59 -5.40
CA TRP A 67 -0.47 -7.50 -4.56
C TRP A 67 -1.50 -7.11 -3.51
N HIS A 68 -0.99 -6.59 -2.40
CA HIS A 68 -1.76 -6.05 -1.30
C HIS A 68 -1.31 -4.62 -1.04
N ALA A 69 -2.27 -3.76 -0.69
CA ALA A 69 -2.01 -2.42 -0.19
C ALA A 69 -2.31 -2.36 1.31
N VAL A 70 -1.44 -1.69 2.05
CA VAL A 70 -1.59 -1.42 3.47
C VAL A 70 -1.38 0.06 3.72
N VAL A 71 -2.27 0.64 4.53
CA VAL A 71 -2.11 1.99 5.08
C VAL A 71 -1.93 1.89 6.58
N ASP A 72 -0.79 2.35 7.08
CA ASP A 72 -0.36 2.18 8.47
C ASP A 72 0.14 3.49 9.07
N LEU A 73 -0.32 3.84 10.27
CA LEU A 73 0.14 5.02 11.00
C LEU A 73 1.50 4.82 11.70
N GLY A 74 2.11 3.63 11.60
CA GLY A 74 3.44 3.36 12.12
C GLY A 74 3.54 3.45 13.65
N GLY A 75 2.43 3.17 14.35
CA GLY A 75 2.33 3.32 15.81
C GLY A 75 2.02 4.74 16.29
N GLY A 76 1.90 5.71 15.37
CA GLY A 76 1.44 7.06 15.67
C GLY A 76 -0.04 7.10 16.11
N GLY A 77 -0.35 8.03 17.01
CA GLY A 77 -1.74 8.41 17.31
C GLY A 77 -2.38 9.14 16.13
N GLY A 78 -3.72 9.16 16.06
CA GLY A 78 -4.46 9.88 15.01
C GLY A 78 -5.55 9.04 14.37
N ARG A 79 -6.03 9.45 13.19
CA ARG A 79 -6.95 8.71 12.31
C ARG A 79 -6.59 9.02 10.86
N VAL A 80 -6.62 7.99 10.02
CA VAL A 80 -6.46 8.11 8.56
C VAL A 80 -7.63 7.43 7.90
N ASN A 81 -8.25 8.13 6.96
CA ASN A 81 -9.18 7.55 6.00
C ASN A 81 -8.41 7.33 4.71
N ALA A 82 -8.59 6.17 4.08
CA ALA A 82 -7.87 5.80 2.88
C ALA A 82 -8.80 5.09 1.91
N SER A 83 -8.70 5.41 0.63
CA SER A 83 -9.18 4.57 -0.47
C SER A 83 -8.00 4.20 -1.37
N VAL A 84 -8.08 3.00 -1.97
CA VAL A 84 -7.03 2.47 -2.83
C VAL A 84 -7.61 2.06 -4.16
N THR A 85 -6.99 2.50 -5.24
CA THR A 85 -7.42 2.20 -6.62
C THR A 85 -6.22 1.72 -7.44
N VAL A 86 -6.39 0.64 -8.19
CA VAL A 86 -5.41 0.22 -9.20
C VAL A 86 -5.69 0.98 -10.49
N LEU A 87 -4.76 1.83 -10.89
CA LEU A 87 -4.75 2.48 -12.20
C LEU A 87 -4.05 1.52 -13.17
N GLY A 88 -4.72 1.19 -14.28
CA GLY A 88 -4.31 0.15 -15.24
C GLY A 88 -2.83 0.16 -15.64
N GLY A 89 -2.33 -0.99 -16.08
CA GLY A 89 -0.97 -1.14 -16.61
C GLY A 89 -0.73 -0.29 -17.85
N PRO A 90 0.54 -0.02 -18.22
CA PRO A 90 0.85 0.76 -19.42
C PRO A 90 0.15 0.15 -20.64
N SER A 91 -0.56 1.01 -21.39
CA SER A 91 -1.08 0.71 -22.71
C SER A 91 0.03 0.31 -23.67
#